data_AF-A0A1G8BQK1-F1
#
_entry.id   AF-A0A1G8BQK1-F1
#
_cell.length_a   1.000
_cell.length_b   1.000
_cell.length_c   1.000
_cell.angle_alpha   90.00
_cell.angle_beta   90.00
_cell.angle_gamma   90.00
#
_symmetry.space_group_name_H-M   'P 1'
#
loop_
_entity.id
_entity.type
_entity.pdbx_description
1 polymer ?
#
loop_
_entity_poly.entity_id
_entity_poly.type
_entity_poly.pdbx_seq_one_letter_code
_entity_poly.pdbx_strand_id
1 'polypeptide(L)' 'MTDDNLKNVSFEEAMEKLEGIVEKLEEGEVPLEQAIVMYQEGMSLSNVCHEKLQRIEKQMDRVVEEDGEVKPLLSEEDEE' A
#
# COMPACT_ATOMS: atom_id res chain seq x y z
N MET A 1 -22.05 0.19 2.13
CA MET A 1 -21.32 0.79 3.28
C MET A 1 -19.87 0.30 3.33
N THR A 2 -19.22 0.03 2.19
CA THR A 2 -17.95 -0.73 2.14
C THR A 2 -16.72 0.12 1.82
N ASP A 3 -16.88 1.39 1.44
CA ASP A 3 -15.76 2.25 1.00
C ASP A 3 -15.02 3.01 2.12
N ASP A 4 -15.68 3.36 3.23
CA ASP A 4 -15.06 4.21 4.27
C ASP A 4 -14.11 3.45 5.21
N ASN A 5 -14.26 2.13 5.33
CA ASN A 5 -13.44 1.36 6.28
C ASN A 5 -12.01 1.14 5.76
N LEU A 6 -11.83 1.02 4.44
CA LEU A 6 -10.52 0.82 3.78
C LEU A 6 -9.57 2.02 3.95
N LYS A 7 -10.12 3.25 4.02
CA LYS A 7 -9.30 4.47 4.20
C LYS A 7 -8.68 4.59 5.59
N ASN A 8 -9.26 3.94 6.60
CA ASN A 8 -8.81 4.02 8.00
C ASN A 8 -7.95 2.83 8.44
N VAL A 9 -7.72 1.84 7.59
CA VAL A 9 -6.83 0.70 7.88
C VAL A 9 -5.39 1.18 7.92
N SER A 10 -4.56 0.71 8.85
CA SER A 10 -3.11 0.97 8.85
C SER A 10 -2.41 0.28 7.68
N PHE A 11 -1.12 0.55 7.45
CA PHE A 11 -0.36 -0.18 6.44
C PHE A 11 -0.21 -1.65 6.84
N GLU A 12 0.14 -1.90 8.10
CA GLU A 12 0.36 -3.22 8.68
C GLU A 12 -0.92 -4.06 8.65
N GLU A 13 -2.05 -3.48 9.05
CA GLU A 13 -3.36 -4.15 9.01
C GLU A 13 -3.81 -4.48 7.58
N ALA A 14 -3.50 -3.60 6.60
CA ALA A 14 -3.82 -3.86 5.20
C ALA A 14 -2.94 -4.98 4.62
N MET A 15 -1.67 -5.02 5.00
CA MET A 15 -0.73 -6.05 4.59
C MET A 15 -1.10 -7.41 5.19
N GLU A 16 -1.40 -7.49 6.48
CA GLU A 16 -1.81 -8.74 7.14
C GLU A 16 -3.06 -9.33 6.49
N LYS A 17 -4.05 -8.49 6.17
CA LYS A 17 -5.25 -8.94 5.44
C LYS A 17 -4.95 -9.43 4.03
N LEU A 18 -4.05 -8.75 3.32
CA LEU A 18 -3.64 -9.11 1.97
C LEU A 18 -2.92 -10.46 1.97
N GLU A 19 -1.99 -10.66 2.90
CA GLU A 19 -1.27 -11.94 3.08
C GLU A 19 -2.25 -13.09 3.34
N GLY A 20 -3.22 -12.89 4.24
CA GLY A 20 -4.24 -13.91 4.51
C GLY A 20 -5.19 -14.19 3.34
N ILE A 21 -5.37 -13.24 2.42
CA ILE A 21 -6.10 -13.48 1.17
C ILE A 21 -5.26 -14.29 0.19
N VAL A 22 -3.98 -13.95 0.04
CA VAL A 22 -3.05 -14.67 -0.83
C VAL A 22 -2.91 -16.12 -0.38
N GLU A 23 -2.70 -16.37 0.91
CA GLU A 23 -2.60 -17.71 1.49
C GLU A 23 -3.82 -18.57 1.13
N LYS A 24 -5.04 -18.05 1.34
CA LYS A 24 -6.29 -18.76 1.02
C LYS A 24 -6.47 -19.01 -0.48
N LEU A 25 -6.04 -18.08 -1.33
CA LEU A 25 -6.10 -18.26 -2.78
C LEU A 25 -5.07 -19.31 -3.25
N GLU A 26 -3.90 -19.39 -2.61
CA GLU A 26 -2.86 -20.38 -2.90
C GLU A 26 -3.20 -21.79 -2.43
N GLU A 27 -3.98 -21.93 -1.36
CA GLU A 27 -4.53 -23.23 -0.90
C GLU A 27 -5.38 -23.93 -1.98
N GLY A 28 -6.02 -23.16 -2.87
CA GLY A 28 -6.73 -23.70 -4.04
C GLY A 28 -8.05 -24.41 -3.74
N GLU A 29 -8.49 -24.47 -2.49
CA GLU A 29 -9.76 -25.08 -2.07
C GLU A 29 -10.95 -24.11 -2.08
N VAL A 30 -10.73 -22.87 -2.53
CA VAL A 30 -11.74 -21.80 -2.54
C VAL A 30 -12.64 -21.91 -3.79
N PRO A 31 -13.98 -21.91 -3.64
CA PRO A 31 -14.90 -21.86 -4.78
C PRO A 31 -14.64 -20.64 -5.68
N LEU A 32 -14.81 -20.79 -6.99
CA LEU A 32 -14.50 -19.76 -7.98
C LEU A 32 -15.13 -18.40 -7.66
N GLU A 33 -16.41 -18.38 -7.28
CA GLU A 33 -17.13 -17.15 -6.94
C GLU A 33 -16.50 -16.45 -5.73
N GLN A 34 -16.04 -17.21 -4.73
CA GLN A 34 -15.36 -16.67 -3.55
C GLN A 34 -13.95 -16.18 -3.90
N ALA A 35 -13.23 -16.92 -4.76
CA ALA A 35 -11.91 -16.53 -5.23
C ALA A 35 -11.94 -15.19 -5.97
N ILE A 36 -12.98 -14.93 -6.77
CA ILE A 36 -13.17 -13.63 -7.45
C ILE A 36 -13.36 -12.50 -6.44
N VAL A 37 -14.16 -12.71 -5.40
CA VAL A 37 -14.38 -11.71 -4.34
C VAL A 37 -13.09 -11.44 -3.58
N MET A 38 -12.37 -12.50 -3.18
CA MET A 38 -11.08 -12.40 -2.51
C MET A 38 -10.04 -11.67 -3.35
N TYR A 39 -9.99 -11.94 -4.66
CA TYR A 39 -9.10 -11.25 -5.58
C TYR A 39 -9.40 -9.74 -5.65
N GLN A 40 -10.68 -9.36 -5.73
CA GLN A 40 -11.08 -7.95 -5.73
C GLN A 40 -10.70 -7.24 -4.42
N GLU A 41 -10.92 -7.90 -3.28
CA GLU A 41 -10.51 -7.39 -1.97
C GLU A 41 -8.99 -7.24 -1.88
N GLY A 42 -8.24 -8.25 -2.31
CA GLY A 42 -6.78 -8.22 -2.36
C GLY A 42 -6.24 -7.09 -3.24
N MET A 43 -6.86 -6.84 -4.39
CA MET A 43 -6.49 -5.72 -5.26
C MET A 43 -6.75 -4.37 -4.59
N SER A 44 -7.86 -4.24 -3.85
CA SER A 44 -8.16 -3.03 -3.09
C SER A 44 -7.15 -2.78 -1.97
N LEU A 45 -6.79 -3.82 -1.21
CA LEU A 45 -5.78 -3.74 -0.15
C LEU A 45 -4.39 -3.41 -0.70
N SER A 46 -4.00 -4.03 -1.82
CA SER A 46 -2.74 -3.73 -2.51
C SER A 46 -2.65 -2.25 -2.91
N ASN A 47 -3.74 -1.70 -3.47
CA ASN A 47 -3.81 -0.27 -3.79
C ASN A 47 -3.67 0.61 -2.54
N VAL A 48 -4.33 0.24 -1.43
CA VAL A 48 -4.21 0.99 -0.15
C VAL A 48 -2.77 0.99 0.36
N CYS A 49 -2.08 -0.16 0.33
CA CYS A 49 -0.67 -0.25 0.70
C CYS A 49 0.21 0.63 -0.18
N HIS A 50 0.00 0.58 -1.50
CA HIS A 50 0.74 1.39 -2.45
C HIS A 50 0.54 2.89 -2.24
N GLU A 51 -0.71 3.35 -2.07
CA GLU A 51 -1.01 4.77 -1.83
C GLU A 51 -0.37 5.29 -0.53
N LYS A 52 -0.34 4.47 0.53
CA LYS A 52 0.32 4.83 1.79
C LYS A 52 1.82 4.99 1.62
N LEU A 53 2.47 4.06 0.92
CA LEU A 53 3.91 4.15 0.63
C LEU A 53 4.23 5.37 -0.25
N GLN A 54 3.47 5.60 -1.32
CA GLN A 54 3.64 6.80 -2.16
C GLN A 54 3.45 8.11 -1.39
N ARG A 55 2.55 8.14 -0.40
CA ARG A 55 2.37 9.32 0.45
C ARG A 55 3.61 9.56 1.30
N ILE A 56 4.19 8.51 1.89
CA ILE A 56 5.41 8.60 2.69
C ILE A 56 6.58 9.04 1.81
N GLU A 57 6.75 8.41 0.64
CA GLU A 57 7.77 8.76 -0.35
C GLU A 57 7.72 10.24 -0.72
N LYS A 58 6.53 10.76 -1.10
CA LYS A 58 6.34 12.20 -1.39
C LYS A 58 6.59 13.12 -0.20
N GLN A 59 6.39 12.65 1.03
CA GLN A 59 6.71 13.40 2.24
C GLN A 59 8.22 13.38 2.52
N MET A 60 8.91 12.31 2.15
CA MET A 60 10.36 12.20 2.22
C MET A 60 11.03 13.00 1.11
N ASP A 61 10.51 13.06 -0.12
CA ASP A 61 11.06 13.86 -1.22
C ASP A 61 11.15 15.38 -0.95
N ARG A 62 10.78 15.87 0.23
CA ARG A 62 10.84 17.28 0.60
C ARG A 62 11.36 17.40 2.02
N VAL A 63 12.66 17.66 2.16
CA VAL A 63 13.21 18.20 3.42
C VAL A 63 13.42 19.69 3.27
N VAL A 64 12.91 20.42 4.27
CA VAL A 64 13.13 21.85 4.44
C VAL A 64 14.40 21.99 5.26
N GLU A 65 15.47 22.52 4.66
CA GLU A 65 16.70 22.86 5.35
C GLU A 65 16.50 24.10 6.25
N GLU A 66 17.42 24.35 7.19
CA GLU A 66 17.31 25.44 8.18
C GLU A 66 17.26 26.85 7.55
N ASP A 67 17.65 26.97 6.28
CA ASP A 67 17.60 28.20 5.47
C ASP A 67 16.28 28.38 4.69
N GLY A 68 15.38 27.40 4.77
CA GLY A 68 14.09 27.39 4.08
C GLY A 68 14.14 26.84 2.65
N GLU A 69 15.29 26.34 2.18
CA GLU A 69 15.36 25.63 0.90
C GLU A 69 14.72 24.24 1.02
N VAL A 70 13.89 23.88 0.02
CA VAL A 70 13.29 22.55 -0.10
C VAL A 70 14.16 21.74 -1.05
N LYS A 71 14.85 20.71 -0.55
CA LYS A 71 15.59 19.76 -1.39
C LYS A 71 14.92 18.38 -1.42
N PRO A 72 15.01 17.67 -2.56
CA PRO A 72 14.71 16.24 -2.61
C PRO A 72 15.58 15.46 -1.63
N LEU A 73 14.99 14.66 -0.72
CA LEU A 73 15.79 13.75 0.12
C LEU A 73 16.46 12.65 -0.70
N LEU A 74 15.80 12.26 -1.79
CA LEU A 74 16.31 11.31 -2.78
C LEU A 74 16.60 12.10 -4.05
N SER A 75 17.68 12.87 -4.02
CA SER A 75 18.29 13.35 -5.26
C SER A 75 18.91 12.13 -5.98
N GLU A 76 18.71 12.03 -7.29
CA GLU A 76 19.36 11.07 -8.20
C GLU A 76 20.90 11.33 -8.25
N GLU A 77 21.58 11.33 -7.10
CA GLU A 77 23.04 11.47 -6.97
C GLU A 77 23.70 10.14 -6.54
N ASP A 78 22.95 9.04 -6.44
CA ASP A 78 23.47 7.68 -6.26
C ASP A 78 23.63 6.91 -7.60
N GLU A 79 23.63 7.62 -8.74
CA GLU A 79 24.10 7.09 -10.03
C GLU A 79 25.48 7.70 -10.37
N GLU A 80 26.55 7.22 -9.72
CA GLU A 80 27.92 7.22 -10.26
C GLU A 80 28.46 5.79 -10.43
#